data_AF-A0A542YHL9-F1
#
_entry.id   AF-A0A542YHL9-F1
#
_cell.length_a   1.000
_cell.length_b   1.000
_cell.length_c   1.000
_cell.angle_alpha   90.00
_cell.angle_beta   90.00
_cell.angle_gamma   90.00
#
_symmetry.space_group_name_H-M   'P 1'
#
loop_
_entity.id
_entity.type
_entity.pdbx_description
1 polymer ?
#
loop_
_entity_poly.entity_id
_entity_poly.type
_entity_poly.pdbx_seq_one_letter_code
_entity_poly.pdbx_strand_id
1 'polypeptide(L)'
;MILSGCAAPGPGVTSAFCSEYEEVWNDYIEVRTSESSTSQERNDARASLLAAWDVSASDEDLSDEIRETIKLTSQNFTSAFNGERSAQASFWNGQDIVAARCDEAGTPIVFDDRDIPLFGATD
;
A
#
# COMPACT_ATOMS: atom_id res chain seq x y z
N MET A 1 -23.03 -29.55 -24.63
CA MET A 1 -21.68 -29.10 -24.21
C MET A 1 -21.85 -27.78 -23.49
N ILE A 2 -21.75 -27.78 -22.16
CA ILE A 2 -21.73 -26.55 -21.38
C ILE A 2 -20.26 -26.12 -21.33
N LEU A 3 -19.92 -25.10 -22.12
CA LEU A 3 -18.66 -24.39 -21.98
C LEU A 3 -18.77 -23.58 -20.69
N SER A 4 -18.36 -24.17 -19.57
CA SER A 4 -18.02 -23.40 -18.36
C SER A 4 -16.79 -22.58 -18.74
N GLY A 5 -17.02 -21.38 -19.28
CA GLY A 5 -15.96 -20.42 -19.49
C GLY A 5 -15.28 -20.21 -18.14
N CYS A 6 -13.96 -20.41 -18.10
CA CYS A 6 -13.15 -19.91 -17.01
C CYS A 6 -13.36 -18.40 -16.98
N ALA A 7 -14.26 -17.92 -16.11
CA ALA A 7 -14.23 -16.52 -15.73
C ALA A 7 -12.82 -16.28 -15.21
N ALA A 8 -12.11 -15.32 -15.80
CA ALA A 8 -10.87 -14.87 -15.20
C ALA A 8 -11.16 -14.57 -13.72
N PRO A 9 -10.29 -14.98 -12.79
CA PRO A 9 -10.45 -14.53 -11.42
C PRO A 9 -10.60 -13.00 -11.47
N GLY A 10 -11.59 -12.48 -10.75
CA GLY A 10 -11.82 -11.04 -10.67
C GLY A 10 -10.55 -10.32 -10.19
N PRO A 11 -10.53 -8.99 -10.21
CA PRO A 11 -9.34 -8.19 -9.89
C PRO A 11 -8.79 -8.44 -8.47
N GLY A 12 -9.54 -9.15 -7.62
CA GLY A 12 -9.09 -9.57 -6.28
C GLY A 12 -9.08 -8.43 -5.27
N VAL A 13 -9.69 -7.31 -5.62
CA VAL A 13 -9.84 -6.10 -4.82
C VAL A 13 -11.26 -5.54 -4.95
N THR A 14 -11.67 -4.72 -3.98
CA THR A 14 -12.93 -3.97 -4.00
C THR A 14 -12.64 -2.47 -4.23
N SER A 15 -13.63 -1.72 -4.71
CA SER A 15 -13.49 -0.26 -4.86
C SER A 15 -13.30 0.46 -3.53
N ALA A 16 -13.93 -0.06 -2.46
CA ALA A 16 -13.75 0.42 -1.10
C ALA A 16 -12.28 0.24 -0.66
N PHE A 17 -11.73 -0.97 -0.81
CA PHE A 17 -10.32 -1.23 -0.53
C PHE A 17 -9.40 -0.27 -1.29
N CYS A 18 -9.62 -0.08 -2.60
CA CYS A 18 -8.77 0.80 -3.40
C CYS A 18 -8.77 2.24 -2.87
N SER A 19 -9.95 2.79 -2.58
CA SER A 19 -10.08 4.15 -2.06
C SER A 19 -9.41 4.30 -0.69
N GLU A 20 -9.65 3.35 0.22
CA GLU A 20 -9.04 3.36 1.55
C GLU A 20 -7.52 3.19 1.49
N TYR A 21 -7.02 2.33 0.60
CA TYR A 21 -5.59 2.07 0.44
C TYR A 21 -4.82 3.28 -0.12
N GLU A 22 -5.44 4.04 -1.03
CA GLU A 22 -4.93 5.34 -1.50
C GLU A 22 -4.92 6.38 -0.37
N GLU A 23 -6.05 6.53 0.33
CA GLU A 23 -6.23 7.50 1.40
C GLU A 23 -5.17 7.33 2.50
N VAL A 24 -5.00 6.10 3.02
CA VAL A 24 -4.04 5.87 4.11
C VAL A 24 -2.59 6.15 3.72
N TRP A 25 -2.22 5.95 2.45
CA TRP A 25 -0.89 6.30 1.95
C TRP A 25 -0.72 7.81 1.84
N ASN A 26 -1.69 8.50 1.24
CA ASN A 26 -1.62 9.95 1.01
C ASN A 26 -1.69 10.73 2.33
N ASP A 27 -2.50 10.29 3.30
CA ASP A 27 -2.55 10.84 4.66
C ASP A 27 -1.19 10.71 5.37
N TYR A 28 -0.56 9.54 5.26
CA TYR A 28 0.79 9.34 5.80
C TYR A 28 1.80 10.29 5.16
N ILE A 29 1.76 10.43 3.83
CA ILE A 29 2.66 11.31 3.09
C ILE A 29 2.47 12.78 3.46
N GLU A 30 1.24 13.25 3.63
CA GLU A 30 0.94 14.62 4.07
C GLU A 30 1.63 14.94 5.40
N VAL A 31 1.47 14.06 6.40
CA VAL A 31 2.12 14.23 7.71
C VAL A 31 3.64 14.07 7.59
N ARG A 32 4.11 13.12 6.78
CA ARG A 32 5.53 12.81 6.63
C ARG A 32 6.30 13.96 5.99
N THR A 33 5.73 14.66 5.03
CA THR A 33 6.41 15.72 4.26
C THR A 33 6.15 17.11 4.80
N SER A 34 5.15 17.28 5.66
CA SER A 34 4.86 18.54 6.32
C SER A 34 6.04 19.06 7.15
N GLU A 35 6.39 20.34 6.96
CA GLU A 35 7.40 21.03 7.75
C GLU A 35 6.93 21.29 9.19
N SER A 36 5.61 21.33 9.43
CA SER A 36 5.05 21.61 10.76
C SER A 36 4.87 20.37 11.63
N SER A 37 4.98 19.17 11.06
CA SER A 37 4.77 17.92 11.80
C SER A 37 5.96 17.58 12.71
N THR A 38 5.66 17.22 13.95
CA THR A 38 6.61 16.72 14.93
C THR A 38 7.06 15.29 14.62
N SER A 39 8.19 14.86 15.17
CA SER A 39 8.62 13.45 15.06
C SER A 39 7.59 12.47 15.64
N GLN A 40 6.84 12.89 16.66
CA GLN A 40 5.77 12.06 17.24
C GLN A 40 4.62 11.88 16.24
N GLU A 41 4.14 12.96 15.62
CA GLU A 41 3.06 12.87 14.61
C GLU A 41 3.48 12.03 13.40
N ARG A 42 4.72 12.17 12.92
CA ARG A 42 5.25 11.32 11.84
C ARG A 42 5.32 9.84 12.24
N ASN A 43 5.69 9.54 13.49
CA ASN A 43 5.70 8.19 14.02
C ASN A 43 4.30 7.60 14.17
N ASP A 44 3.33 8.40 14.63
CA ASP A 44 1.94 8.00 14.78
C ASP A 44 1.28 7.77 13.42
N ALA A 45 1.50 8.65 12.44
CA ALA A 45 1.03 8.46 11.07
C ALA A 45 1.59 7.19 10.44
N ARG A 46 2.89 6.92 10.64
CA ARG A 46 3.50 5.65 10.20
C ARG A 46 2.86 4.44 10.86
N ALA A 47 2.57 4.51 12.17
CA ALA A 47 1.92 3.42 12.88
C ALA A 47 0.50 3.16 12.37
N SER A 48 -0.27 4.23 12.11
CA SER A 48 -1.60 4.16 11.49
C SER A 48 -1.56 3.51 10.11
N LEU A 49 -0.60 3.90 9.25
CA LEU A 49 -0.41 3.27 7.94
C LEU A 49 -0.18 1.76 8.05
N LEU A 50 0.74 1.35 8.93
CA LEU A 50 1.06 -0.07 9.13
C LEU A 50 -0.13 -0.85 9.68
N ALA A 51 -0.92 -0.25 10.58
CA ALA A 51 -2.12 -0.86 11.13
C ALA A 51 -3.22 -1.01 10.06
N ALA A 52 -3.41 0.00 9.21
CA ALA A 52 -4.35 -0.09 8.10
C ALA A 52 -4.00 -1.22 7.13
N TRP A 53 -2.72 -1.35 6.76
CA TRP A 53 -2.26 -2.46 5.91
C TRP A 53 -2.40 -3.83 6.58
N ASP A 54 -2.24 -3.95 7.90
CA ASP A 54 -2.48 -5.21 8.62
C ASP A 54 -3.98 -5.61 8.57
N VAL A 55 -4.87 -4.63 8.70
CA VAL A 55 -6.32 -4.82 8.52
C VAL A 55 -6.63 -5.27 7.09
N SER A 56 -6.15 -4.56 6.07
CA SER A 56 -6.37 -4.95 4.67
C SER A 56 -5.77 -6.34 4.36
N ALA A 57 -4.59 -6.66 4.90
CA ALA A 57 -3.96 -7.97 4.72
C ALA A 57 -4.72 -9.13 5.38
N SER A 58 -5.70 -8.82 6.23
CA SER A 58 -6.59 -9.77 6.90
C SER A 58 -8.01 -9.77 6.32
N ASP A 59 -8.31 -8.89 5.36
CA ASP A 59 -9.63 -8.78 4.74
C ASP A 59 -9.91 -9.98 3.83
N GLU A 60 -10.94 -10.75 4.19
CA GLU A 60 -11.36 -11.96 3.47
C GLU A 60 -11.94 -11.66 2.08
N ASP A 61 -12.42 -10.44 1.83
CA ASP A 61 -12.97 -10.01 0.54
C ASP A 61 -11.88 -9.78 -0.53
N LEU A 62 -10.62 -9.63 -0.11
CA LEU A 62 -9.47 -9.55 -1.03
C LEU A 62 -9.01 -10.94 -1.48
N SER A 63 -8.27 -11.00 -2.58
CA SER A 63 -7.59 -12.24 -2.98
C SER A 63 -6.41 -12.57 -2.05
N ASP A 64 -6.05 -13.85 -1.95
CA ASP A 64 -4.83 -14.28 -1.23
C ASP A 64 -3.57 -13.57 -1.76
N GLU A 65 -3.50 -13.38 -3.08
CA GLU A 65 -2.39 -12.69 -3.74
C GLU A 65 -2.28 -11.24 -3.27
N ILE A 66 -3.40 -10.52 -3.16
CA ILE A 66 -3.40 -9.14 -2.72
C ILE A 66 -3.08 -9.04 -1.22
N ARG A 67 -3.67 -9.90 -0.39
CA ARG A 67 -3.33 -9.96 1.04
C ARG A 67 -1.83 -10.17 1.24
N GLU A 68 -1.21 -11.09 0.50
CA GLU A 68 0.23 -11.34 0.59
C GLU A 68 1.06 -10.17 0.05
N THR A 69 0.62 -9.54 -1.05
CA THR A 69 1.26 -8.35 -1.61
C THR A 69 1.29 -7.22 -0.59
N ILE A 70 0.19 -6.98 0.15
CA ILE A 70 0.12 -5.95 1.19
C ILE A 70 1.09 -6.27 2.34
N LYS A 71 1.16 -7.53 2.79
CA LYS A 71 2.12 -7.97 3.83
C LYS A 71 3.57 -7.70 3.41
N LEU A 72 3.94 -8.10 2.20
CA LEU A 72 5.28 -7.87 1.66
C LEU A 72 5.56 -6.38 1.46
N THR A 73 4.57 -5.60 1.04
CA THR A 73 4.69 -4.14 0.91
C THR A 73 4.96 -3.50 2.26
N SER A 74 4.21 -3.86 3.30
CA SER A 74 4.39 -3.39 4.68
C SER A 74 5.77 -3.76 5.27
N GLN A 75 6.23 -4.99 5.03
CA GLN A 75 7.56 -5.44 5.43
C GLN A 75 8.66 -4.63 4.73
N ASN A 76 8.58 -4.47 3.40
CA ASN A 76 9.56 -3.72 2.63
C ASN A 76 9.55 -2.22 2.98
N PHE A 77 8.38 -1.64 3.28
CA PHE A 77 8.28 -0.29 3.81
C PHE A 77 9.07 -0.15 5.11
N THR A 78 8.87 -1.08 6.05
CA THR A 78 9.57 -1.08 7.34
C THR A 78 11.09 -1.24 7.16
N SER A 79 11.53 -2.17 6.32
CA SER A 79 12.95 -2.37 6.00
C SER A 79 13.56 -1.12 5.35
N ALA A 80 12.87 -0.53 4.37
CA ALA A 80 13.31 0.68 3.70
C ALA A 80 13.41 1.86 4.67
N PHE A 81 12.40 2.03 5.53
CA PHE A 81 12.42 3.05 6.58
C PHE A 81 13.63 2.88 7.52
N ASN A 82 13.98 1.64 7.85
CA ASN A 82 15.14 1.30 8.69
C ASN A 82 16.50 1.36 7.94
N GLY A 83 16.51 1.85 6.70
CA GLY A 83 17.73 2.13 5.93
C GLY A 83 18.12 1.06 4.91
N GLU A 84 17.32 0.00 4.74
CA GLU A 84 17.57 -0.99 3.70
C GLU A 84 17.17 -0.46 2.32
N ARG A 85 18.12 0.12 1.59
CA ARG A 85 17.86 0.74 0.28
C ARG A 85 17.26 -0.21 -0.76
N SER A 86 17.63 -1.50 -0.72
CA SER A 86 17.05 -2.53 -1.61
C SER A 86 15.55 -2.71 -1.42
N ALA A 87 15.06 -2.51 -0.19
CA ALA A 87 13.64 -2.70 0.13
C ALA A 87 12.74 -1.62 -0.49
N GLN A 88 13.27 -0.43 -0.80
CA GLN A 88 12.47 0.63 -1.45
C GLN A 88 11.93 0.22 -2.82
N ALA A 89 12.73 -0.49 -3.62
CA ALA A 89 12.27 -0.97 -4.92
C ALA A 89 11.17 -2.03 -4.76
N SER A 90 11.34 -2.96 -3.83
CA SER A 90 10.34 -3.99 -3.52
C SER A 90 9.04 -3.41 -2.96
N PHE A 91 9.13 -2.37 -2.13
CA PHE A 91 7.97 -1.62 -1.65
C PHE A 91 7.16 -1.03 -2.82
N TRP A 92 7.82 -0.30 -3.72
CA TRP A 92 7.15 0.33 -4.84
C TRP A 92 6.58 -0.67 -5.84
N ASN A 93 7.23 -1.81 -6.03
CA ASN A 93 6.67 -2.90 -6.84
C ASN A 93 5.37 -3.45 -6.22
N GLY A 94 5.30 -3.55 -4.89
CA GLY A 94 4.08 -3.98 -4.21
C GLY A 94 2.93 -2.98 -4.39
N GLN A 95 3.24 -1.68 -4.26
CA GLN A 95 2.30 -0.59 -4.55
C GLN A 95 1.79 -0.66 -6.00
N ASP A 96 2.68 -0.90 -6.98
CA ASP A 96 2.30 -1.03 -8.39
C ASP A 96 1.34 -2.19 -8.65
N ILE A 97 1.56 -3.33 -7.99
CA ILE A 97 0.67 -4.49 -8.11
C ILE A 97 -0.72 -4.11 -7.61
N VAL A 98 -0.83 -3.47 -6.45
CA VAL A 98 -2.11 -3.03 -5.90
C VAL A 98 -2.79 -2.02 -6.82
N ALA A 99 -2.06 -1.01 -7.30
CA ALA A 99 -2.59 -0.02 -8.23
C ALA A 99 -3.10 -0.64 -9.53
N ALA A 100 -2.38 -1.62 -10.08
CA ALA A 100 -2.81 -2.35 -11.27
C ALA A 100 -4.12 -3.13 -11.02
N ARG A 101 -4.27 -3.79 -9.87
CA ARG A 101 -5.54 -4.46 -9.52
C ARG A 101 -6.69 -3.47 -9.34
N CYS A 102 -6.40 -2.32 -8.76
CA CYS A 102 -7.38 -1.26 -8.57
C CYS A 102 -7.83 -0.64 -9.90
N ASP A 103 -6.92 -0.47 -10.87
CA ASP A 103 -7.26 -0.08 -12.25
C ASP A 103 -8.10 -1.16 -12.96
N GLU A 104 -7.75 -2.45 -12.83
CA GLU A 104 -8.55 -3.58 -13.34
C GLU A 104 -9.97 -3.62 -12.74
N ALA A 105 -10.12 -3.17 -11.48
CA ALA A 105 -11.41 -3.04 -10.79
C ALA A 105 -12.17 -1.75 -11.12
N GLY A 106 -11.62 -0.87 -11.97
CA GLY A 106 -12.22 0.40 -12.36
C GLY A 106 -12.13 1.50 -11.31
N THR A 107 -11.24 1.35 -10.32
CA THR A 107 -10.96 2.35 -9.27
C THR A 107 -9.46 2.67 -9.28
N PRO A 108 -8.93 3.38 -10.29
CA PRO A 108 -7.51 3.71 -10.34
C PRO A 108 -7.12 4.59 -9.15
N ILE A 109 -5.95 4.32 -8.56
CA ILE A 109 -5.41 5.02 -7.39
C ILE A 109 -4.07 5.66 -7.71
N VAL A 110 -3.74 6.74 -6.99
CA VAL A 110 -2.53 7.53 -7.17
C VAL A 110 -1.81 7.67 -5.83
N PHE A 111 -0.53 7.29 -5.82
CA PHE A 111 0.31 7.43 -4.63
C PHE A 111 1.13 8.71 -4.70
N ASP A 112 0.91 9.59 -3.73
CA ASP A 112 1.69 10.82 -3.59
C ASP A 112 3.15 10.51 -3.26
N ASP A 113 4.05 11.41 -3.69
CA ASP A 113 5.47 11.43 -3.33
C ASP A 113 6.23 10.12 -3.55
N ARG A 114 5.93 9.45 -4.66
CA ARG A 114 6.59 8.21 -5.07
C ARG A 114 8.13 8.29 -5.14
N ASP A 115 8.64 9.45 -5.52
CA ASP A 115 10.08 9.69 -5.70
C ASP A 115 10.80 10.02 -4.38
N ILE A 116 10.07 10.22 -3.27
CA ILE A 116 10.68 10.52 -1.98
C ILE A 116 11.30 9.23 -1.40
N PRO A 117 12.61 9.23 -1.09
CA PRO A 117 13.26 8.09 -0.44
C PRO A 117 12.55 7.73 0.86
N LEU A 118 12.27 6.44 1.09
CA LEU A 118 11.61 5.98 2.34
C LEU A 118 12.55 6.03 3.56
N PHE A 119 13.86 5.98 3.31
CA PHE A 119 14.89 6.02 4.33
C PHE A 119 15.28 7.47 4.68
N GLY A 120 15.86 7.66 5.87
CA GLY A 120 16.52 8.92 6.23
C GLY A 120 15.60 10.05 6.70
N ALA A 121 14.31 9.77 6.92
CA ALA A 121 13.38 10.68 7.61
C ALA A 121 13.51 10.65 9.15
N THR A 122 14.61 10.10 9.65
CA THR A 122 14.94 10.07 11.08
C THR A 122 15.64 11.37 11.45
N ASP A 123 14.87 12.32 11.97
CA ASP A 123 15.37 13.34 12.90
C ASP A 123 15.41 12.77 14.32
#